data_AF-A0A9P0LH65-F1
#
_entry.id   AF-A0A9P0LH65-F1
#
_cell.length_a   1.000
_cell.length_b   1.000
_cell.length_c   1.000
_cell.angle_alpha   90.00
_cell.angle_beta   90.00
_cell.angle_gamma   90.00
#
_symmetry.space_group_name_H-M   'P 1'
#
loop_
_entity.id
_entity.type
_entity.pdbx_description
1 polymer ?
#
loop_
_entity_poly.entity_id
_entity_poly.type
_entity_poly.pdbx_seq_one_letter_code
_entity_poly.pdbx_strand_id
1 'polypeptide(L)'
;MQVYQYLFPPYTPYHATSEGMIKDDPLKIELALRERSNRVGILSTIIFIKLETRAGYEISGYLDYGDKLIVEDWKPIFVGRKKIIGT
;
A
#
# COMPACT_ATOMS: atom_id res chain seq x y z
N MET A 1 -10.81 21.36 12.54
CA MET A 1 -11.10 20.17 11.70
C MET A 1 -10.15 18.99 11.94
N GLN A 2 -9.31 18.99 12.98
CA GLN A 2 -8.20 18.04 13.14
C GLN A 2 -8.34 17.07 14.34
N VAL A 3 -9.20 17.39 15.33
CA VAL A 3 -9.30 16.63 16.59
C VAL A 3 -10.12 15.33 16.45
N TYR A 4 -11.18 15.33 15.61
CA TYR A 4 -12.03 14.15 15.43
C TYR A 4 -11.28 12.95 14.80
N GLN A 5 -10.26 13.20 13.97
CA GLN A 5 -9.44 12.15 13.37
C GLN A 5 -8.53 11.43 14.37
N TYR A 6 -8.22 12.03 15.52
CA TYR A 6 -7.48 11.35 16.59
C TYR A 6 -8.37 10.44 17.45
N LEU A 7 -9.62 10.87 17.67
CA LEU A 7 -10.60 10.14 18.47
C LEU A 7 -11.26 9.00 17.69
N PHE A 8 -11.45 9.21 16.39
CA PHE A 8 -11.99 8.24 15.44
C PHE A 8 -11.07 8.20 14.22
N PRO A 9 -9.89 7.58 14.34
CA PRO A 9 -9.01 7.48 13.20
C PRO A 9 -9.74 6.69 12.11
N PRO A 10 -9.83 7.22 10.86
CA PRO A 10 -10.47 6.50 9.77
C PRO A 10 -9.77 5.17 9.47
N TYR A 11 -8.55 5.00 9.99
CA TYR A 11 -7.76 3.79 9.95
C TYR A 11 -7.28 3.44 11.35
N THR A 12 -7.70 2.28 11.86
CA THR A 12 -7.15 1.73 13.10
C THR A 12 -5.73 1.20 12.78
N PRO A 13 -4.66 1.67 13.46
CA PRO A 13 -3.28 1.25 13.19
C PRO A 13 -3.06 -0.27 13.26
N TYR A 14 -3.96 -0.95 13.96
CA TYR A 14 -3.94 -2.38 14.21
C TYR A 14 -4.80 -3.20 13.24
N HIS A 15 -5.53 -2.57 12.33
CA HIS A 15 -6.38 -3.25 11.37
C HIS A 15 -5.67 -3.32 10.02
N ALA A 16 -5.09 -4.47 9.73
CA ALA A 16 -4.47 -4.72 8.43
C ALA A 16 -5.57 -4.92 7.39
N THR A 17 -5.59 -4.07 6.36
CA THR A 17 -6.53 -4.21 5.23
C THR A 17 -6.33 -5.50 4.44
N SER A 18 -5.16 -6.12 4.58
CA SER A 18 -4.81 -7.41 4.00
C SER A 18 -5.25 -8.63 4.84
N GLU A 19 -5.79 -8.44 6.05
CA GLU A 19 -6.19 -9.54 6.93
C GLU A 19 -7.36 -10.35 6.35
N GLY A 20 -7.28 -11.69 6.44
CA GLY A 20 -8.30 -12.60 5.94
C GLY A 20 -8.40 -12.72 4.40
N MET A 21 -7.50 -12.09 3.65
CA MET A 21 -7.57 -12.09 2.19
C MET A 21 -6.80 -13.27 1.59
N ILE A 22 -7.32 -13.87 0.52
CA ILE A 22 -6.64 -14.94 -0.22
C ILE A 22 -5.45 -14.31 -0.96
N LYS A 23 -4.25 -14.72 -0.57
CA LYS A 23 -3.02 -14.20 -1.14
C LYS A 23 -2.54 -15.16 -2.22
N ASP A 24 -2.92 -14.89 -3.46
CA ASP A 24 -2.55 -15.66 -4.65
C ASP A 24 -1.30 -15.10 -5.37
N ASP A 25 -0.99 -13.84 -5.09
CA ASP A 25 0.09 -13.09 -5.72
C ASP A 25 1.25 -12.87 -4.72
N PRO A 26 2.49 -13.29 -5.05
CA PRO A 26 3.67 -13.08 -4.22
C PRO A 26 3.87 -11.62 -3.79
N LEU A 27 3.59 -10.64 -4.65
CA LEU A 27 3.72 -9.23 -4.30
C LEU A 27 2.71 -8.84 -3.21
N LYS A 28 1.45 -9.27 -3.35
CA LYS A 28 0.41 -9.01 -2.35
C LYS A 28 0.75 -9.68 -1.02
N ILE A 29 1.36 -10.88 -1.05
CA ILE A 29 1.83 -11.57 0.16
C ILE A 29 2.85 -10.71 0.89
N GLU A 30 3.88 -10.27 0.19
CA GLU A 30 4.98 -9.49 0.77
C GLU A 30 4.51 -8.13 1.31
N LEU A 31 3.61 -7.44 0.59
CA LEU A 31 3.04 -6.17 1.04
C LEU A 31 2.13 -6.34 2.25
N ALA A 32 1.35 -7.42 2.30
CA ALA A 32 0.51 -7.74 3.45
C ALA A 32 1.35 -8.02 4.71
N LEU A 33 2.46 -8.75 4.58
CA LEU A 33 3.39 -9.02 5.68
C LEU A 33 4.02 -7.74 6.24
N ARG A 34 4.25 -6.75 5.38
CA ARG A 34 4.87 -5.46 5.74
C ARG A 34 3.88 -4.40 6.19
N GLU A 35 2.58 -4.59 5.95
CA GLU A 35 1.54 -3.59 6.16
C GLU A 35 1.58 -3.04 7.59
N ARG A 36 1.50 -3.94 8.59
CA ARG A 36 1.46 -3.53 10.00
C ARG A 36 2.71 -2.76 10.40
N SER A 37 3.90 -3.28 10.09
CA SER A 37 5.17 -2.63 10.45
C SER A 37 5.36 -1.26 9.79
N ASN A 38 4.84 -1.08 8.57
CA ASN A 38 4.81 0.23 7.91
C ASN A 38 3.80 1.19 8.56
N ARG A 39 2.59 0.72 8.89
CA ARG A 39 1.57 1.55 9.56
C ARG A 39 2.02 2.10 10.91
N VAL A 40 2.82 1.34 11.66
CA VAL A 40 3.34 1.75 12.98
C VAL A 40 4.72 2.42 12.93
N GLY A 41 5.30 2.59 11.74
CA GLY A 41 6.61 3.25 11.57
C GLY A 41 7.82 2.43 12.03
N ILE A 42 7.68 1.12 12.22
CA ILE A 42 8.80 0.21 12.56
C ILE A 42 9.62 -0.16 11.31
N LEU A 43 8.95 -0.25 10.16
CA LEU A 43 9.56 -0.54 8.86
C LEU A 43 9.19 0.57 7.89
N SER A 44 10.15 1.02 7.08
CA SER A 44 9.85 1.84 5.90
C SER A 44 10.04 0.98 4.66
N THR A 45 9.08 1.01 3.74
CA THR A 45 9.10 0.27 2.48
C THR A 45 8.85 1.23 1.33
N ILE A 46 9.85 1.37 0.46
CA ILE A 46 9.69 2.04 -0.83
C ILE A 46 9.49 0.99 -1.90
N ILE A 47 8.45 1.13 -2.72
CA ILE A 47 8.22 0.28 -3.89
C ILE A 47 8.69 1.03 -5.13
N PHE A 48 9.69 0.47 -5.81
CA PHE A 48 10.13 0.94 -7.12
C PHE A 48 9.37 0.19 -8.21
N ILE A 49 8.81 0.92 -9.17
CA ILE A 49 8.07 0.37 -10.30
C ILE A 49 8.78 0.83 -11.57
N LYS A 50 9.08 -0.12 -12.45
CA LYS A 50 9.61 0.12 -13.79
C LYS A 50 8.70 -0.54 -14.81
N LEU A 51 8.24 0.23 -15.78
CA LEU A 51 7.39 -0.20 -16.88
C LEU A 51 8.08 0.13 -18.19
N GLU A 52 8.29 -0.89 -19.01
CA GLU A 52 8.70 -0.70 -20.39
C GLU A 52 7.45 -0.66 -21.28
N THR A 53 7.28 0.44 -22.00
CA THR A 53 6.19 0.58 -22.96
C THR A 53 6.50 -0.22 -24.22
N ARG A 54 5.46 -0.62 -24.96
CA ARG A 54 5.62 -1.36 -26.23
C ARG A 54 6.43 -0.59 -27.29
N ALA A 55 6.53 0.73 -27.15
CA ALA A 55 7.32 1.60 -28.01
C ALA A 55 8.80 1.72 -27.56
N GLY A 56 9.22 1.00 -26.52
CA GLY A 56 10.60 1.00 -26.02
C GLY A 56 10.92 2.13 -25.04
N TYR A 57 9.94 2.94 -24.64
CA TYR A 57 10.15 3.93 -23.57
C TYR A 57 10.05 3.29 -22.20
N GLU A 58 10.98 3.65 -21.33
CA GLU A 58 10.98 3.26 -19.92
C GLU A 58 10.31 4.35 -19.07
N ILE A 59 9.34 3.95 -18.27
CA ILE A 59 8.70 4.77 -17.24
C ILE A 59 9.04 4.14 -15.90
N SER A 60 9.70 4.89 -15.03
CA SER A 60 9.99 4.45 -13.67
C SER A 60 9.42 5.42 -12.65
N GLY A 61 9.06 4.89 -11.48
CA GLY A 61 8.48 5.66 -10.37
C GLY A 61 8.71 4.96 -9.04
N TYR A 62 8.54 5.71 -7.95
CA TYR A 62 8.65 5.19 -6.59
C TYR A 62 7.39 5.54 -5.81
N LEU A 63 7.06 4.72 -4.82
CA LEU A 63 6.02 5.05 -3.85
C LEU A 63 6.47 4.67 -2.45
N ASP A 64 6.17 5.54 -1.49
CA ASP A 64 6.30 5.22 -0.08
C ASP A 64 5.07 4.45 0.37
N TYR A 65 5.27 3.18 0.70
CA TYR A 65 4.16 2.31 1.09
C TYR A 65 3.51 2.76 2.39
N GLY A 66 4.29 3.24 3.36
CA GLY A 66 3.77 3.75 4.63
C GLY A 66 2.90 4.98 4.43
N ASP A 67 3.37 5.95 3.64
CA ASP A 67 2.60 7.14 3.27
C ASP A 67 1.29 6.74 2.56
N LYS A 68 1.38 5.85 1.57
CA LYS A 68 0.20 5.41 0.81
C LYS A 68 -0.83 4.67 1.65
N LEU A 69 -0.41 3.91 2.66
CA LEU A 69 -1.32 3.25 3.61
C LEU A 69 -2.09 4.24 4.51
N ILE A 70 -1.58 5.47 4.67
CA ILE A 70 -2.24 6.55 5.42
C ILE A 70 -3.23 7.30 4.53
N VAL A 71 -2.85 7.59 3.28
CA VAL A 71 -3.63 8.46 2.40
C VAL A 71 -4.69 7.74 1.56
N GLU A 72 -4.56 6.43 1.32
CA GLU A 72 -5.44 5.67 0.42
C GLU A 72 -5.98 4.38 1.06
N ASP A 73 -7.16 3.92 0.62
CA ASP A 73 -7.65 2.57 0.92
C ASP A 73 -6.95 1.54 0.01
N TRP A 74 -6.15 0.67 0.62
CA TRP A 74 -5.39 -0.38 -0.06
C TRP A 74 -6.14 -1.71 -0.19
N LYS A 75 -7.31 -1.86 0.44
CA LYS A 75 -8.11 -3.08 0.33
C LYS A 75 -8.42 -3.45 -1.14
N PRO A 76 -8.81 -2.52 -2.04
CA PRO A 76 -9.03 -2.85 -3.44
C PRO A 76 -7.78 -3.37 -4.18
N ILE A 77 -6.58 -2.97 -3.76
CA ILE A 77 -5.32 -3.45 -4.33
C ILE A 77 -5.09 -4.91 -3.93
N PHE A 78 -5.25 -5.21 -2.65
CA PHE A 78 -5.09 -6.57 -2.15
C PHE A 78 -6.18 -7.55 -2.65
N VAL A 79 -7.42 -7.08 -2.93
CA VAL A 79 -8.46 -7.90 -3.59
C VAL A 79 -8.19 -8.05 -5.10
N GLY A 80 -7.24 -7.29 -5.67
CA GLY A 80 -6.95 -7.30 -7.11
C GLY A 80 -7.94 -6.50 -7.96
N ARG A 81 -8.73 -5.61 -7.36
CA ARG A 81 -9.66 -4.71 -8.07
C ARG A 81 -9.01 -3.39 -8.52
N LYS A 82 -7.84 -3.04 -7.96
CA LYS A 82 -7.05 -1.86 -8.32
C LYS A 82 -5.59 -2.25 -8.51
N LYS A 83 -4.89 -1.62 -9.46
CA LYS A 83 -3.43 -1.76 -9.65
C LYS A 83 -2.68 -0.74 -8.81
N ILE A 84 -1.45 -1.07 -8.43
CA ILE A 84 -0.51 -0.10 -7.84
C ILE A 84 -0.05 0.83 -8.96
N ILE A 85 -0.10 2.15 -8.71
CA ILE A 85 0.32 3.18 -9.64
C ILE A 85 1.39 4.02 -8.94
N GLY A 86 2.56 4.15 -9.56
CA GLY A 86 3.63 5.05 -9.09
C GLY A 86 3.25 6.51 -9.35
N THR A 87 3.75 7.42 -8.51
CA THR A 87 3.66 8.88 -8.75
C THR A 87 4.97 9.36 -9.37
#